data_AF-A0A7X6T259-F1
#
_entry.id   AF-A0A7X6T259-F1
#
_cell.length_a   1.000
_cell.length_b   1.000
_cell.length_c   1.000
_cell.angle_alpha   90.00
_cell.angle_beta   90.00
_cell.angle_gamma   90.00
#
_symmetry.space_group_name_H-M   'P 1'
#
loop_
_entity.id
_entity.type
_entity.pdbx_description
1 polymer ?
#
loop_
_entity_poly.entity_id
_entity_poly.type
_entity_poly.pdbx_seq_one_letter_code
_entity_poly.pdbx_strand_id
1 'polypeptide(L)'
;MLTVNEKLEALRAQMKTQAIDACYIGTADPHDSEYVAPYYQARAWLTGFTGSAGTAVVTADQALLWADGRYYIQAQGQLLGSDFVLMKQGSPGVPNPEAWLAENLAPGRRLWVDGGLLSEGLARRLEKALAEK
;
A
#
# COMPACT_ATOMS: atom_id res chain seq x y z
N MET A 1 11.01 -19.47 -3.73
CA MET A 1 10.31 -18.18 -3.92
C MET A 1 10.48 -17.38 -2.63
N LEU A 2 10.62 -16.06 -2.72
CA LEU A 2 10.74 -15.20 -1.54
C LEU A 2 9.46 -15.27 -0.68
N THR A 3 9.62 -15.32 0.63
CA THR A 3 8.57 -15.09 1.62
C THR A 3 8.06 -13.64 1.54
N VAL A 4 6.93 -13.34 2.19
CA VAL A 4 6.40 -11.97 2.27
C VAL A 4 7.42 -11.02 2.90
N ASN A 5 8.05 -11.41 4.00
CA ASN A 5 9.04 -10.58 4.69
C ASN A 5 10.31 -10.37 3.86
N GLU A 6 10.79 -11.40 3.14
CA GLU A 6 11.93 -11.22 2.22
C GLU A 6 11.61 -10.25 1.08
N LYS A 7 10.38 -10.24 0.55
CA LYS A 7 9.95 -9.25 -0.46
C LYS A 7 9.86 -7.84 0.12
N LEU A 8 9.35 -7.70 1.34
CA LEU A 8 9.29 -6.43 2.06
C LEU A 8 10.69 -5.84 2.28
N GLU A 9 11.64 -6.66 2.72
CA GLU A 9 13.02 -6.23 2.91
C GLU A 9 13.70 -5.87 1.59
N ALA A 10 13.44 -6.61 0.52
CA ALA A 10 13.91 -6.26 -0.81
C ALA A 10 13.35 -4.90 -1.30
N LEU A 11 12.06 -4.63 -1.03
CA LEU A 11 11.44 -3.34 -1.32
C LEU A 11 12.09 -2.21 -0.52
N ARG A 12 12.27 -2.38 0.80
CA ARG A 12 12.92 -1.38 1.67
C ARG A 12 14.36 -1.10 1.25
N ALA A 13 15.11 -2.12 0.82
CA ALA A 13 16.43 -1.93 0.26
C ALA A 13 16.42 -1.03 -0.99
N GLN A 14 15.46 -1.22 -1.90
CA GLN A 14 15.29 -0.37 -3.08
C GLN A 14 14.79 1.04 -2.74
N MET A 15 13.90 1.16 -1.75
CA MET A 15 13.45 2.47 -1.26
C MET A 15 14.64 3.30 -0.77
N LYS A 16 15.53 2.68 0.01
CA LYS A 16 16.75 3.31 0.51
C LYS A 16 17.69 3.75 -0.61
N THR A 17 17.91 2.93 -1.64
CA THR A 17 18.80 3.29 -2.77
C THR A 17 18.23 4.45 -3.60
N GLN A 18 16.91 4.58 -3.69
CA GLN A 18 16.23 5.61 -4.48
C GLN A 18 15.83 6.85 -3.67
N ALA A 19 16.16 6.89 -2.37
CA ALA A 19 15.71 7.91 -1.42
C ALA A 19 14.18 8.10 -1.44
N ILE A 20 13.46 6.98 -1.38
CA ILE A 20 12.00 6.90 -1.22
C ILE A 20 11.71 6.60 0.25
N ASP A 21 10.81 7.36 0.85
CA ASP A 21 10.46 7.23 2.27
C ASP A 21 9.19 6.42 2.50
N ALA A 22 8.28 6.40 1.51
CA ALA A 22 7.10 5.56 1.52
C ALA A 22 6.74 5.06 0.11
N CYS A 23 6.10 3.90 0.03
CA CYS A 23 5.50 3.36 -1.19
C CYS A 23 4.00 3.17 -0.99
N TYR A 24 3.19 3.60 -1.96
CA TYR A 24 1.75 3.35 -2.02
C TYR A 24 1.46 2.34 -3.13
N ILE A 25 0.82 1.21 -2.80
CA ILE A 25 0.57 0.11 -3.73
C ILE A 25 -0.90 -0.31 -3.63
N GLY A 26 -1.71 0.14 -4.61
CA GLY A 26 -3.13 -0.19 -4.71
C GLY A 26 -3.42 -1.45 -5.55
N THR A 27 -4.70 -1.65 -5.88
CA THR A 27 -5.11 -2.45 -7.04
C THR A 27 -5.53 -1.49 -8.14
N ALA A 28 -4.82 -1.55 -9.24
CA ALA A 28 -5.18 -0.93 -10.50
C ALA A 28 -4.44 -1.63 -11.63
N ASP A 29 -4.98 -1.52 -12.83
CA ASP A 29 -4.25 -1.69 -14.09
C ASP A 29 -4.33 -0.35 -14.86
N PRO A 30 -3.74 -0.21 -16.06
CA PRO A 30 -3.81 1.02 -16.83
C PRO A 30 -5.23 1.46 -17.25
N HIS A 31 -6.25 0.66 -16.98
CA HIS A 31 -7.65 0.90 -17.35
C HIS A 31 -8.59 0.98 -16.15
N ASP A 32 -8.06 0.97 -14.91
CA ASP A 32 -8.82 0.96 -13.66
C ASP A 32 -9.86 -0.20 -13.63
N SER A 33 -9.47 -1.36 -14.15
CA SER A 33 -10.33 -2.55 -14.19
C SER A 33 -10.71 -3.05 -12.80
N GLU A 34 -11.95 -3.52 -12.65
CA GLU A 34 -12.44 -4.11 -11.38
C GLU A 34 -11.63 -5.35 -10.96
N TYR A 35 -11.22 -6.17 -11.93
CA TYR A 35 -10.34 -7.32 -11.73
C TYR A 35 -9.11 -7.18 -12.62
N VAL A 36 -7.93 -7.11 -11.98
CA VAL A 36 -6.67 -6.88 -12.68
C VAL A 36 -5.97 -8.21 -13.02
N ALA A 37 -5.32 -8.26 -14.18
CA ALA A 37 -4.54 -9.41 -14.59
C ALA A 37 -3.39 -9.70 -13.59
N PRO A 38 -2.91 -10.95 -13.46
CA PRO A 38 -1.86 -11.32 -12.51
C PRO A 38 -0.60 -10.45 -12.58
N TYR A 39 -0.25 -9.95 -13.76
CA TYR A 39 0.87 -9.03 -13.96
C TYR A 39 0.76 -7.74 -13.10
N TYR A 40 -0.45 -7.21 -12.91
CA TYR A 40 -0.71 -5.98 -12.16
C TYR A 40 -0.99 -6.23 -10.66
N GLN A 41 -0.95 -7.47 -10.19
CA GLN A 41 -1.26 -7.82 -8.80
C GLN A 41 -0.06 -7.59 -7.84
N ALA A 42 0.61 -6.44 -7.96
CA ALA A 42 1.80 -6.10 -7.17
C ALA A 42 1.54 -6.14 -5.66
N ARG A 43 0.39 -5.63 -5.20
CA ARG A 43 -0.03 -5.71 -3.80
C ARG A 43 -0.12 -7.16 -3.34
N ALA A 44 -0.76 -8.03 -4.10
CA ALA A 44 -0.93 -9.44 -3.73
C ALA A 44 0.42 -10.17 -3.72
N TRP A 45 1.28 -9.90 -4.70
CA TRP A 45 2.63 -10.43 -4.74
C TRP A 45 3.45 -10.01 -3.51
N LEU A 46 3.39 -8.73 -3.13
CA LEU A 46 4.16 -8.17 -2.02
C LEU A 46 3.65 -8.68 -0.66
N THR A 47 2.34 -8.58 -0.42
CA THR A 47 1.72 -8.80 0.89
C THR A 47 1.26 -10.23 1.13
N GLY A 48 1.06 -11.02 0.07
CA GLY A 48 0.38 -12.31 0.14
C GLY A 48 -1.15 -12.20 0.24
N PHE A 49 -1.72 -11.00 0.39
CA PHE A 49 -3.16 -10.81 0.43
C PHE A 49 -3.81 -10.83 -0.96
N THR A 50 -4.74 -11.75 -1.17
CA THR A 50 -5.35 -12.03 -2.49
C THR A 50 -6.78 -11.51 -2.64
N GLY A 51 -7.28 -10.68 -1.72
CA GLY A 51 -8.57 -10.01 -1.92
C GLY A 51 -8.51 -9.10 -3.15
N SER A 52 -9.64 -8.79 -3.78
CA SER A 52 -9.61 -8.00 -5.02
C SER A 52 -9.28 -6.53 -4.78
N ALA A 53 -9.69 -5.97 -3.64
CA ALA A 53 -9.49 -4.57 -3.28
C ALA A 53 -8.66 -4.39 -2.01
N GLY A 54 -7.91 -3.30 -1.93
CA GLY A 54 -7.04 -2.95 -0.81
C GLY A 54 -5.83 -2.12 -1.21
N THR A 55 -5.13 -1.57 -0.22
CA THR A 55 -3.97 -0.70 -0.42
C THR A 55 -2.87 -1.08 0.55
N ALA A 56 -1.67 -1.30 0.06
CA ALA A 56 -0.49 -1.43 0.91
C ALA A 56 0.26 -0.09 0.98
N VAL A 57 0.70 0.28 2.18
CA VAL A 57 1.68 1.36 2.39
C VAL A 57 2.88 0.76 3.10
N VAL A 58 4.07 1.03 2.58
CA VAL A 58 5.34 0.59 3.16
C VAL A 58 6.21 1.80 3.43
N THR A 59 6.73 1.92 4.65
CA THR A 59 7.78 2.86 5.06
C THR A 59 9.04 2.08 5.47
N ALA A 60 10.07 2.79 5.91
CA ALA A 60 11.30 2.17 6.44
C ALA A 60 11.03 1.24 7.64
N ASP A 61 9.98 1.53 8.42
CA ASP A 61 9.69 0.91 9.71
C ASP A 61 8.32 0.23 9.78
N GLN A 62 7.39 0.58 8.90
CA GLN A 62 6.01 0.08 8.92
C GLN A 62 5.62 -0.54 7.57
N ALA A 63 4.77 -1.56 7.65
CA ALA A 63 4.14 -2.20 6.50
C ALA A 63 2.66 -2.37 6.84
N LEU A 64 1.80 -1.68 6.12
CA LEU A 64 0.38 -1.57 6.42
C LEU A 64 -0.43 -2.04 5.22
N LEU A 65 -1.53 -2.75 5.47
CA LEU A 65 -2.48 -3.17 4.44
C LEU A 65 -3.89 -2.76 4.83
N TRP A 66 -4.48 -1.84 4.07
CA TRP A 66 -5.90 -1.55 4.12
C TRP A 66 -6.69 -2.57 3.32
N ALA A 67 -7.69 -3.14 3.95
CA ALA A 67 -8.71 -3.96 3.31
C ALA A 67 -10.07 -3.55 3.87
N ASP A 68 -11.14 -3.64 3.07
CA ASP A 68 -12.51 -3.36 3.52
C ASP A 68 -13.16 -4.58 4.21
N GLY A 69 -14.36 -4.37 4.75
CA GLY A 69 -15.09 -5.36 5.55
C GLY A 69 -15.32 -6.73 4.89
N ARG A 70 -15.33 -6.80 3.55
CA ARG A 70 -15.44 -8.07 2.81
C ARG A 70 -14.25 -8.98 3.07
N TYR A 71 -13.10 -8.41 3.38
CA TYR A 71 -11.82 -9.09 3.39
C TYR A 71 -11.14 -9.17 4.76
N TYR A 72 -11.74 -8.68 5.85
CA TYR A 72 -11.07 -8.67 7.16
C TYR A 72 -10.57 -10.04 7.62
N ILE A 73 -11.41 -11.07 7.54
CA ILE A 73 -11.06 -12.43 7.97
C ILE A 73 -9.98 -13.01 7.04
N GLN A 74 -10.14 -12.82 5.72
CA GLN A 74 -9.18 -13.26 4.73
C GLN A 74 -7.81 -12.60 4.94
N ALA A 75 -7.77 -11.28 5.07
CA ALA A 75 -6.55 -10.52 5.26
C ALA A 75 -5.87 -10.92 6.57
N GLN A 76 -6.62 -11.08 7.66
CA GLN A 76 -6.04 -11.52 8.93
C GLN A 76 -5.38 -12.90 8.84
N GLY A 77 -6.00 -13.85 8.11
CA GLY A 77 -5.41 -15.16 7.89
C GLY A 77 -4.18 -15.13 6.96
N GLN A 78 -4.25 -14.38 5.86
CA GLN A 78 -3.20 -14.33 4.83
C GLN A 78 -1.96 -13.53 5.26
N LEU A 79 -2.12 -12.56 6.16
CA LEU A 79 -1.01 -11.79 6.72
C LEU A 79 -0.35 -12.44 7.93
N LEU A 80 -0.87 -13.57 8.43
CA LEU A 80 -0.34 -14.23 9.61
C LEU A 80 1.14 -14.62 9.40
N GLY A 81 2.00 -14.15 10.30
CA GLY A 81 3.45 -14.37 10.23
C GLY A 81 4.19 -13.44 9.28
N SER A 82 3.50 -12.46 8.67
CA SER A 82 4.13 -11.36 7.95
C SER A 82 4.24 -10.10 8.83
N ASP A 83 5.11 -9.17 8.43
CA ASP A 83 5.27 -7.88 9.10
C ASP A 83 4.16 -6.86 8.73
N PHE A 84 3.24 -7.24 7.84
CA PHE A 84 2.12 -6.38 7.46
C PHE A 84 1.06 -6.32 8.56
N VAL A 85 0.72 -5.10 8.97
CA VAL A 85 -0.39 -4.83 9.88
C VAL A 85 -1.66 -4.57 9.08
N LEU A 86 -2.72 -5.32 9.39
CA LEU A 86 -4.04 -5.12 8.81
C LEU A 86 -4.70 -3.84 9.35
N MET A 87 -4.98 -2.93 8.44
CA MET A 87 -5.78 -1.72 8.66
C MET A 87 -7.22 -1.98 8.19
N LYS A 88 -8.16 -2.12 9.12
CA LYS A 88 -9.58 -2.44 8.82
C LYS A 88 -10.33 -1.22 8.30
N GLN A 89 -10.27 -0.98 6.99
CA GLN A 89 -10.80 0.22 6.34
C GLN A 89 -12.29 0.45 6.63
N GLY A 90 -12.63 1.65 7.09
CA GLY A 90 -14.01 2.02 7.45
C GLY A 90 -14.38 1.66 8.89
N SER A 91 -13.49 1.04 9.65
CA SER A 91 -13.70 0.86 11.10
C SER A 91 -13.42 2.17 11.86
N PRO A 92 -14.16 2.47 12.95
CA PRO A 92 -13.93 3.66 13.75
C PRO A 92 -12.46 3.78 14.21
N GLY A 93 -11.87 4.96 14.02
CA GLY A 93 -10.49 5.25 14.42
C GLY A 93 -9.41 4.74 13.47
N VAL A 94 -9.75 4.07 12.36
CA VAL A 94 -8.78 3.66 11.34
C VAL A 94 -8.71 4.74 10.26
N PRO A 95 -7.59 5.48 10.11
CA PRO A 95 -7.44 6.46 9.03
C PRO A 95 -7.41 5.76 7.68
N ASN A 96 -7.81 6.45 6.61
CA ASN A 96 -7.53 5.98 5.26
C ASN A 96 -6.02 6.12 4.95
N PRO A 97 -5.51 5.46 3.89
CA PRO A 97 -4.09 5.49 3.56
C PRO A 97 -3.51 6.91 3.44
N GLU A 98 -4.24 7.83 2.80
CA GLU A 98 -3.79 9.19 2.54
C GLU A 98 -3.69 10.01 3.83
N ALA A 99 -4.69 9.90 4.72
CA ALA A 99 -4.67 10.53 6.03
C ALA A 99 -3.53 9.96 6.89
N TRP A 100 -3.34 8.64 6.86
CA TRP A 100 -2.23 8.01 7.58
C TRP A 100 -0.87 8.53 7.09
N LEU A 101 -0.68 8.64 5.77
CA LEU A 101 0.53 9.22 5.19
C LEU A 101 0.72 10.69 5.61
N ALA A 102 -0.37 11.48 5.59
CA ALA A 102 -0.36 12.87 6.04
C ALA A 102 -0.10 13.02 7.55
N GLU A 103 -0.36 12.02 8.37
CA GLU A 103 -0.05 12.05 9.80
C GLU A 103 1.39 11.60 10.09
N ASN A 104 1.91 10.64 9.31
CA ASN A 104 3.13 9.91 9.66
C ASN A 104 4.36 10.30 8.82
N LEU A 105 4.19 10.95 7.66
CA LEU A 105 5.33 11.49 6.91
C LEU A 105 5.74 12.86 7.46
N ALA A 106 7.05 13.05 7.66
CA ALA A 106 7.63 14.35 7.93
C ALA A 106 7.68 15.22 6.65
N PRO A 107 7.84 16.55 6.76
CA PRO A 107 8.11 17.39 5.61
C PRO A 107 9.38 16.98 4.84
N GLY A 108 9.35 17.09 3.52
CA GLY A 108 10.41 16.72 2.59
C GLY A 108 10.57 15.21 2.35
N ARG A 109 9.62 14.38 2.82
CA ARG A 109 9.64 12.93 2.57
C ARG A 109 9.06 12.61 1.19
N ARG A 110 9.56 11.55 0.55
CA ARG A 110 9.19 11.16 -0.81
C ARG A 110 8.29 9.92 -0.81
N LEU A 111 7.06 10.09 -1.31
CA LEU A 111 6.14 8.99 -1.60
C LEU A 111 6.36 8.51 -3.04
N TRP A 112 6.52 7.20 -3.21
CA TRP A 112 6.49 6.54 -4.51
C TRP A 112 5.13 5.90 -4.77
N VAL A 113 4.68 6.01 -6.03
CA VAL A 113 3.51 5.32 -6.57
C VAL A 113 3.86 4.88 -7.99
N ASP A 114 3.29 3.78 -8.47
CA ASP A 114 3.44 3.36 -9.86
C ASP A 114 2.69 4.32 -10.79
N GLY A 115 3.43 5.13 -11.54
CA GLY A 115 2.87 6.14 -12.45
C GLY A 115 2.06 5.55 -13.61
N GLY A 116 2.27 4.27 -13.97
CA GLY A 116 1.46 3.59 -14.99
C GLY A 116 0.11 3.12 -14.47
N LEU A 117 -0.05 3.06 -13.15
CA LEU A 117 -1.25 2.58 -12.44
C LEU A 117 -1.92 3.68 -11.61
N LEU A 118 -1.37 4.90 -11.65
CA LEU A 118 -1.87 6.04 -10.91
C LEU A 118 -2.96 6.75 -11.70
N SER A 119 -4.21 6.64 -11.25
CA SER A 119 -5.30 7.45 -11.79
C SER A 119 -5.18 8.92 -11.35
N GLU A 120 -5.66 9.84 -12.18
CA GLU A 120 -5.67 11.27 -11.86
C GLU A 120 -6.39 11.57 -10.54
N GLY A 121 -7.52 10.88 -10.30
CA GLY A 121 -8.29 11.04 -9.07
C GLY A 121 -7.53 10.58 -7.82
N LEU A 122 -6.68 9.55 -7.91
CA LEU A 122 -5.79 9.16 -6.82
C LEU A 122 -4.64 10.17 -6.65
N ALA A 123 -4.02 10.60 -7.75
CA ALA A 123 -2.96 11.61 -7.72
C ALA A 123 -3.40 12.87 -6.97
N ARG A 124 -4.55 13.44 -7.35
CA ARG A 124 -5.10 14.65 -6.71
C ARG A 124 -5.39 14.46 -5.22
N ARG A 125 -5.85 13.27 -4.81
CA ARG A 125 -6.09 12.96 -3.38
C ARG A 125 -4.79 12.92 -2.60
N LEU A 126 -3.77 12.25 -3.13
CA LEU A 126 -2.45 12.17 -2.52
C LEU A 126 -1.79 13.55 -2.43
N GLU A 127 -1.80 14.32 -3.52
CA GLU A 127 -1.28 15.69 -3.54
C GLU A 127 -1.97 16.58 -2.50
N LYS A 128 -3.30 16.50 -2.40
CA LYS A 128 -4.05 17.27 -1.41
C LYS A 128 -3.72 16.85 0.02
N ALA A 129 -3.65 15.54 0.28
CA ALA A 129 -3.35 15.03 1.62
C ALA A 129 -1.91 15.35 2.06
N LEU A 130 -0.99 15.43 1.10
CA LEU A 130 0.44 15.64 1.34
C LEU A 130 0.89 17.08 1.06
N ALA A 131 -0.04 18.02 0.91
CA ALA A 131 0.28 19.41 0.55
C ALA A 131 1.18 20.13 1.57
N GLU A 132 1.17 19.69 2.83
CA GLU A 132 2.00 20.22 3.92
C GLU A 132 3.23 19.33 4.24
N LYS A 133 3.50 18.35 3.39
CA LYS A 133 4.63 17.41 3.51
C LYS A 133 5.77 17.72 2.56
#